data_AF-A0A528HGV6-F1
#
_entry.id   AF-A0A528HGV6-F1
#
_cell.length_a   1.000
_cell.length_b   1.000
_cell.length_c   1.000
_cell.angle_alpha   90.00
_cell.angle_beta   90.00
_cell.angle_gamma   90.00
#
_symmetry.space_group_name_H-M   'P 1'
#
loop_
_entity.id
_entity.type
_entity.pdbx_description
1 polymer ?
#
loop_
_entity_poly.entity_id
_entity_poly.type
_entity_poly.pdbx_seq_one_letter_code
_entity_poly.pdbx_strand_id
1 'polypeptide(L)'
;MKLAVDQATGLLDAFGEPDEEGFQAAIERIDDRILATAGAFFEHMNANGATIKVVSGGHEFSFGAEAIARAAERARVTSVDEGEDLILGRLSGVLPDAHQFEFVPADGRTAIRGKVDPSWPTEQLPDLNKQWVGVDAEAVTSVKRVIRNGDVVRESFTLRGLRRRD
;
A
#
# COMPACT_ATOMS: atom_id res chain seq x y z
N MET A 1 21.24 3.06 -9.51
CA MET A 1 20.75 4.45 -9.70
C MET A 1 19.53 4.53 -10.61
N LYS A 2 19.52 3.92 -11.80
CA LYS A 2 18.35 3.96 -12.73
C LYS A 2 17.02 3.53 -12.09
N LEU A 3 17.01 2.41 -11.36
CA LEU A 3 15.80 1.89 -10.70
C LEU A 3 15.17 2.87 -9.70
N ALA A 4 15.98 3.57 -8.92
CA ALA A 4 15.50 4.53 -7.91
C ALA A 4 14.92 5.79 -8.56
N VAL A 5 15.51 6.25 -9.67
CA VAL A 5 15.00 7.39 -10.45
C VAL A 5 13.69 7.01 -11.14
N ASP A 6 13.60 5.81 -11.71
CA ASP A 6 12.38 5.33 -12.36
C ASP A 6 11.23 5.14 -11.35
N GLN A 7 11.53 4.63 -10.15
CA GLN A 7 10.55 4.53 -9.05
C GLN A 7 10.08 5.89 -8.55
N ALA A 8 11.00 6.84 -8.36
CA ALA A 8 10.64 8.21 -7.98
C ALA A 8 9.80 8.88 -9.07
N THR A 9 10.13 8.67 -10.35
CA THR A 9 9.39 9.25 -11.48
C THR A 9 7.98 8.67 -11.58
N GLY A 10 7.82 7.35 -11.43
CA GLY A 10 6.49 6.72 -11.41
C GLY A 10 5.63 7.17 -10.23
N LEU A 11 6.25 7.47 -9.09
CA LEU A 11 5.54 8.04 -7.96
C LEU A 11 5.06 9.47 -8.24
N LEU A 12 5.94 10.31 -8.79
CA LEU A 12 5.60 11.68 -9.16
C LEU A 12 4.45 11.71 -10.18
N ASP A 13 4.48 10.81 -11.16
CA ASP A 13 3.46 10.69 -12.20
C ASP A 13 2.08 10.40 -11.60
N ALA A 14 1.99 9.34 -10.78
CA ALA A 14 0.74 8.95 -10.12
C ALA A 14 0.13 10.06 -9.24
N PHE A 15 0.95 10.93 -8.65
CA PHE A 15 0.45 12.08 -7.86
C PHE A 15 -0.19 13.14 -8.74
N GLY A 16 0.36 13.39 -9.93
CA GLY A 16 -0.12 14.38 -10.88
C GLY A 16 -1.27 13.90 -11.77
N GLU A 17 -1.48 12.57 -11.88
CA GLU A 17 -2.52 12.00 -12.73
C GLU A 17 -3.93 12.48 -12.34
N PRO A 18 -4.82 12.74 -13.31
CA PRO A 18 -6.22 13.04 -13.01
C PRO A 18 -6.96 11.86 -12.38
N ASP A 19 -6.55 10.64 -12.72
CA ASP A 19 -7.13 9.42 -12.18
C ASP A 19 -6.78 9.26 -10.69
N GLU A 20 -7.76 8.79 -9.93
CA GLU A 20 -7.61 8.54 -8.50
C GLU A 20 -7.11 7.12 -8.23
N GLU A 21 -7.45 6.15 -9.08
CA GLU A 21 -7.05 4.75 -8.90
C GLU A 21 -5.53 4.58 -9.04
N GLY A 22 -4.93 5.24 -10.04
CA GLY A 22 -3.47 5.31 -10.20
C GLY A 22 -2.76 5.88 -8.96
N PHE A 23 -3.28 6.97 -8.38
CA PHE A 23 -2.75 7.55 -7.15
C PHE A 23 -2.84 6.58 -5.97
N GLN A 24 -4.02 5.99 -5.73
CA GLN A 24 -4.23 5.05 -4.62
C GLN A 24 -3.29 3.83 -4.71
N ALA A 25 -3.13 3.26 -5.91
CA ALA A 25 -2.22 2.15 -6.14
C ALA A 25 -0.74 2.53 -5.94
N ALA A 26 -0.36 3.79 -6.18
CA ALA A 26 0.99 4.28 -5.91
C ALA A 26 1.25 4.49 -4.41
N ILE A 27 0.28 5.04 -3.68
CA ILE A 27 0.37 5.25 -2.23
C ILE A 27 0.52 3.93 -1.46
N GLU A 28 -0.13 2.86 -1.90
CA GLU A 28 0.05 1.52 -1.31
C GLU A 28 1.52 1.07 -1.25
N ARG A 29 2.35 1.54 -2.17
CA ARG A 29 3.74 1.09 -2.33
C ARG A 29 4.77 1.94 -1.59
N ILE A 30 4.36 3.07 -0.99
CA ILE A 30 5.28 4.01 -0.35
C ILE A 30 4.97 4.23 1.13
N ASP A 31 6.00 4.47 1.94
CA ASP A 31 5.83 4.84 3.34
C ASP A 31 5.46 6.33 3.49
N ASP A 32 5.00 6.71 4.69
CA ASP A 32 4.56 8.07 5.01
C ASP A 32 5.67 9.12 4.81
N ARG A 33 6.93 8.74 5.04
CA ARG A 33 8.08 9.64 4.87
C ARG A 33 8.31 9.97 3.39
N ILE A 34 8.18 8.98 2.51
CA ILE A 34 8.27 9.20 1.06
C ILE A 34 7.10 10.10 0.60
N LEU A 35 5.89 9.86 1.10
CA LEU A 35 4.71 10.69 0.83
C LEU A 35 4.95 12.14 1.25
N ALA A 36 5.41 12.37 2.48
CA ALA A 36 5.72 13.70 2.99
C ALA A 36 6.81 14.41 2.17
N THR A 37 7.83 13.67 1.72
CA THR A 37 8.91 14.22 0.89
C THR A 37 8.41 14.63 -0.48
N ALA A 38 7.57 13.80 -1.13
CA ALA A 38 6.94 14.12 -2.40
C ALA A 38 5.99 15.33 -2.26
N GLY A 39 5.23 15.39 -1.17
CA GLY A 39 4.36 16.52 -0.84
C GLY A 39 5.12 17.83 -0.72
N ALA A 40 6.17 17.85 0.09
CA ALA A 40 7.02 19.03 0.26
C ALA A 40 7.60 19.52 -1.08
N PHE A 41 8.00 18.60 -1.96
CA PHE A 41 8.47 18.94 -3.31
C PHE A 41 7.36 19.62 -4.15
N PHE A 42 6.17 19.01 -4.22
CA PHE A 42 5.07 19.58 -5.02
C PHE A 42 4.53 20.89 -4.44
N GLU A 43 4.48 21.04 -3.13
CA GLU A 43 4.14 22.32 -2.47
C GLU A 43 5.11 23.42 -2.87
N HIS A 44 6.42 23.12 -2.86
CA HIS A 44 7.46 24.06 -3.25
C HIS A 44 7.32 24.48 -4.72
N MET A 45 6.99 23.54 -5.61
CA MET A 45 6.79 23.82 -7.03
C MET A 45 5.52 24.63 -7.28
N ASN A 46 4.42 24.29 -6.58
CA ASN A 46 3.15 24.97 -6.68
C ASN A 46 3.27 26.43 -6.22
N ALA A 47 3.96 26.68 -5.11
CA ALA A 47 4.18 28.03 -4.57
C ALA A 47 4.94 28.96 -5.52
N ASN A 48 5.73 28.39 -6.44
CA ASN A 48 6.53 29.15 -7.41
C ASN A 48 5.92 29.15 -8.82
N GLY A 49 4.72 28.56 -9.02
CA GLY A 49 4.09 28.43 -10.33
C GLY A 49 4.96 27.66 -11.34
N ALA A 50 5.81 26.77 -10.85
CA ALA A 50 6.78 26.06 -11.68
C ALA A 50 6.10 24.90 -12.45
N THR A 51 6.75 24.45 -13.51
CA THR A 51 6.38 23.23 -14.25
C THR A 51 7.57 22.28 -14.30
N ILE A 52 7.33 20.98 -14.36
CA ILE A 52 8.40 19.98 -14.41
C ILE A 52 8.31 19.22 -15.73
N LYS A 53 9.47 19.00 -16.36
CA LYS A 53 9.62 18.02 -17.43
C LYS A 53 10.74 17.05 -17.04
N VAL A 54 10.39 15.77 -16.88
CA VAL A 54 11.33 14.68 -16.56
C VAL A 54 11.53 13.83 -17.80
N VAL A 55 12.78 13.56 -18.15
CA VAL A 55 13.15 12.65 -19.24
C VAL A 55 14.08 11.58 -18.67
N SER A 56 13.60 10.33 -18.58
CA SER A 56 14.39 9.19 -18.10
C SER A 56 14.12 7.95 -18.95
N GLY A 57 15.18 7.30 -19.43
CA GLY A 57 15.09 5.93 -19.97
C GLY A 57 14.13 5.70 -21.14
N GLY A 58 13.74 6.75 -21.87
CA GLY A 58 12.74 6.68 -22.96
C GLY A 58 11.33 7.12 -22.56
N HIS A 59 11.11 7.46 -21.29
CA HIS A 59 9.86 8.06 -20.80
C HIS A 59 10.04 9.56 -20.60
N GLU A 60 9.05 10.32 -21.06
CA GLU A 60 8.94 11.77 -20.87
C GLU A 60 7.64 12.04 -20.12
N PHE A 61 7.75 12.71 -18.97
CA PHE A 61 6.60 13.18 -18.20
C PHE A 61 6.67 14.68 -18.05
N SER A 62 5.54 15.35 -18.26
CA SER A 62 5.42 16.80 -18.09
C SER A 62 4.31 17.11 -17.12
N PHE A 63 4.66 17.76 -16.00
CA PHE A 63 3.74 18.25 -15.01
C PHE A 63 3.49 19.73 -15.25
N GLY A 64 2.31 20.04 -15.78
CA GLY A 64 1.79 21.41 -15.82
C GLY A 64 1.33 21.88 -14.44
N ALA A 65 0.97 23.16 -14.34
CA ALA A 65 0.55 23.79 -13.09
C ALA A 65 -0.61 23.04 -12.40
N GLU A 66 -1.61 22.56 -13.16
CA GLU A 66 -2.72 21.80 -12.59
C GLU A 66 -2.29 20.47 -11.98
N ALA A 67 -1.38 19.75 -12.63
CA ALA A 67 -0.88 18.46 -12.13
C ALA A 67 -0.08 18.67 -10.84
N ILE A 68 0.72 19.73 -10.77
CA ILE A 68 1.48 20.11 -9.57
C ILE A 68 0.54 20.52 -8.43
N ALA A 69 -0.49 21.33 -8.71
CA ALA A 69 -1.48 21.73 -7.71
C ALA A 69 -2.25 20.51 -7.17
N ARG A 70 -2.67 19.58 -8.03
CA ARG A 70 -3.31 18.32 -7.61
C ARG A 70 -2.39 17.46 -6.75
N ALA A 71 -1.14 17.30 -7.17
CA ALA A 71 -0.15 16.50 -6.45
C ALA A 71 0.12 17.07 -5.05
N ALA A 72 0.27 18.40 -4.94
CA ALA A 72 0.44 19.09 -3.67
C ALA A 72 -0.78 18.92 -2.76
N GLU A 73 -1.99 19.11 -3.29
CA GLU A 73 -3.23 18.92 -2.54
C GLU A 73 -3.35 17.49 -2.01
N ARG A 74 -3.15 16.49 -2.89
CA ARG A 74 -3.21 15.07 -2.55
C ARG A 74 -2.24 14.72 -1.43
N ALA A 75 -1.00 15.18 -1.54
CA ALA A 75 0.00 14.92 -0.52
C ALA A 75 -0.33 15.59 0.82
N ARG A 76 -0.94 16.79 0.80
CA ARG A 76 -1.33 17.51 2.01
C ARG A 76 -2.45 16.82 2.78
N VAL A 77 -3.42 16.25 2.07
CA VAL A 77 -4.62 15.67 2.70
C VAL A 77 -4.54 14.16 2.90
N THR A 78 -3.43 13.53 2.49
CA THR A 78 -3.23 12.08 2.59
C THR A 78 -2.11 11.79 3.58
N SER A 79 -2.28 10.79 4.42
CA SER A 79 -1.23 10.22 5.25
C SER A 79 -1.26 8.69 5.19
N VAL A 80 -0.14 8.06 5.49
CA VAL A 80 -0.01 6.60 5.55
C VAL A 80 0.31 6.19 6.98
N ASP A 81 -0.48 5.29 7.53
CA ASP A 81 -0.20 4.66 8.82
C ASP A 81 0.13 3.18 8.60
N GLU A 82 1.23 2.73 9.19
CA GLU A 82 1.69 1.34 9.12
C GLU A 82 1.90 0.78 10.52
N GLY A 83 1.27 -0.35 10.80
CA GLY A 83 1.30 -0.98 12.12
C GLY A 83 1.26 -2.49 12.06
N GLU A 84 1.20 -3.10 13.24
CA GLU A 84 0.94 -4.52 13.43
C GLU A 84 -0.40 -4.69 14.15
N ASP A 85 -1.28 -5.51 13.58
CA ASP A 85 -2.54 -5.91 14.19
C ASP A 85 -2.52 -7.42 14.46
N LEU A 86 -2.99 -7.78 15.65
CA LEU A 86 -3.27 -9.16 16.05
C LEU A 86 -4.76 -9.42 15.89
N ILE A 87 -5.12 -10.36 15.01
CA ILE A 87 -6.51 -10.63 14.66
C ILE A 87 -6.86 -12.05 15.09
N LEU A 88 -7.75 -12.16 16.06
CA LEU A 88 -8.30 -13.45 16.48
C LEU A 88 -9.32 -13.96 15.47
N GLY A 89 -9.24 -15.24 15.12
CA GLY A 89 -10.15 -15.83 14.15
C GLY A 89 -9.63 -17.15 13.58
N ARG A 90 -9.97 -17.42 12.32
CA ARG A 90 -9.59 -18.65 11.62
C ARG A 90 -9.11 -18.34 10.22
N LEU A 91 -8.06 -19.04 9.78
CA LEU A 91 -7.66 -19.00 8.39
C LEU A 91 -8.74 -19.69 7.54
N SER A 92 -9.25 -19.00 6.53
CA SER A 92 -10.13 -19.58 5.51
C SER A 92 -9.31 -20.29 4.43
N GLY A 93 -8.20 -19.64 4.03
CA GLY A 93 -7.21 -20.25 3.16
C GLY A 93 -6.15 -19.27 2.68
N VAL A 94 -5.16 -19.82 2.00
CA VAL A 94 -4.10 -19.13 1.26
C VAL A 94 -4.19 -19.57 -0.20
N LEU A 95 -4.01 -18.62 -1.10
CA LEU A 95 -3.92 -18.80 -2.55
C LEU A 95 -2.44 -18.67 -2.94
N PRO A 96 -1.70 -19.79 -3.11
CA PRO A 96 -0.24 -19.74 -3.30
C PRO A 96 0.18 -18.91 -4.51
N ASP A 97 -0.42 -19.17 -5.68
CA ASP A 97 -0.08 -18.49 -6.93
C ASP A 97 -0.32 -16.98 -6.88
N ALA A 98 -1.35 -16.56 -6.13
CA ALA A 98 -1.70 -15.15 -5.96
C ALA A 98 -0.98 -14.47 -4.78
N HIS A 99 -0.29 -15.26 -3.96
CA HIS A 99 0.35 -14.86 -2.71
C HIS A 99 -0.61 -14.14 -1.75
N GLN A 100 -1.84 -14.64 -1.65
CA GLN A 100 -2.94 -14.02 -0.91
C GLN A 100 -3.47 -14.93 0.19
N PHE A 101 -4.04 -14.35 1.24
CA PHE A 101 -4.74 -15.08 2.29
C PHE A 101 -6.16 -14.52 2.47
N GLU A 102 -7.03 -15.37 3.03
CA GLU A 102 -8.33 -15.00 3.57
C GLU A 102 -8.43 -15.49 5.02
N PHE A 103 -8.81 -14.60 5.92
CA PHE A 103 -8.94 -14.86 7.36
C PHE A 103 -10.30 -14.38 7.85
N VAL A 104 -10.99 -15.21 8.63
CA VAL A 104 -12.32 -14.90 9.19
C VAL A 104 -12.15 -14.47 10.65
N PRO A 105 -12.36 -13.17 10.97
CA PRO A 105 -12.27 -12.69 12.34
C PRO A 105 -13.31 -13.34 13.27
N ALA A 106 -12.95 -13.55 14.52
CA ALA A 106 -13.83 -14.13 15.54
C ALA A 106 -14.95 -13.17 16.00
N ASP A 107 -14.80 -11.86 15.75
CA ASP A 107 -15.76 -10.83 16.13
C ASP A 107 -16.95 -10.68 15.16
N GLY A 108 -17.07 -11.58 14.18
CA GLY A 108 -18.19 -11.61 13.24
C GLY A 108 -18.07 -10.60 12.09
N ARG A 109 -16.94 -9.89 11.96
CA ARG A 109 -16.65 -9.08 10.77
C ARG A 109 -16.52 -9.95 9.52
N THR A 110 -16.67 -9.31 8.36
CA THR A 110 -16.40 -9.92 7.06
C THR A 110 -14.96 -10.44 6.99
N ALA A 111 -14.74 -11.48 6.19
CA ALA A 111 -13.42 -12.05 5.98
C ALA A 111 -12.42 -10.98 5.48
N ILE A 112 -11.25 -10.97 6.09
CA ILE A 112 -10.13 -10.10 5.73
C ILE A 112 -9.33 -10.80 4.63
N ARG A 113 -9.03 -10.07 3.56
CA ARG A 113 -8.18 -10.53 2.48
C ARG A 113 -6.94 -9.66 2.40
N GLY A 114 -5.81 -10.30 2.16
CA GLY A 114 -4.53 -9.59 2.09
C GLY A 114 -3.45 -10.42 1.43
N LYS A 115 -2.23 -9.92 1.47
CA LYS A 115 -1.05 -10.60 0.97
C LYS A 115 -0.43 -11.48 2.04
N VAL A 116 0.21 -12.57 1.65
CA VAL A 116 1.16 -13.25 2.54
C VAL A 116 2.52 -12.56 2.45
N ASP A 117 3.28 -12.52 3.54
CA ASP A 117 4.63 -11.99 3.58
C ASP A 117 5.50 -12.59 2.45
N PRO A 118 6.12 -11.78 1.57
CA PRO A 118 6.90 -12.28 0.44
C PRO A 118 8.16 -13.08 0.83
N SER A 119 8.56 -13.05 2.10
CA SER A 119 9.62 -13.93 2.61
C SER A 119 9.19 -15.41 2.69
N TRP A 120 7.90 -15.72 2.59
CA TRP A 120 7.37 -17.07 2.61
C TRP A 120 7.31 -17.63 1.17
N PRO A 121 8.10 -18.65 0.83
CA PRO A 121 8.12 -19.18 -0.53
C PRO A 121 6.76 -19.78 -0.94
N THR A 122 6.38 -19.58 -2.20
CA THR A 122 5.10 -20.05 -2.76
C THR A 122 4.88 -21.55 -2.52
N GLU A 123 5.93 -22.36 -2.64
CA GLU A 123 5.88 -23.81 -2.43
C GLU A 123 5.55 -24.23 -0.98
N GLN A 124 5.74 -23.35 -0.01
CA GLN A 124 5.44 -23.60 1.41
C GLN A 124 4.03 -23.15 1.81
N LEU A 125 3.42 -22.24 1.04
CA LEU A 125 2.08 -21.71 1.32
C LEU A 125 0.97 -22.79 1.39
N PRO A 126 1.00 -23.89 0.59
CA PRO A 126 0.04 -24.98 0.74
C PRO A 126 0.04 -25.64 2.13
N ASP A 127 1.15 -25.60 2.87
CA ASP A 127 1.20 -26.19 4.21
C ASP A 127 0.42 -25.37 5.24
N LEU A 128 0.27 -24.07 5.00
CA LEU A 128 -0.62 -23.23 5.82
C LEU A 128 -2.06 -23.70 5.71
N ASN A 129 -2.51 -24.02 4.50
CA ASN A 129 -3.84 -24.55 4.27
C ASN A 129 -4.08 -25.86 5.02
N LYS A 130 -3.08 -26.75 5.03
CA LYS A 130 -3.18 -28.04 5.72
C LYS A 130 -3.20 -27.89 7.24
N GLN A 131 -2.45 -26.94 7.79
CA GLN A 131 -2.20 -26.84 9.24
C GLN A 131 -3.15 -25.90 9.98
N TRP A 132 -3.70 -24.88 9.30
CA TRP A 132 -4.36 -23.75 9.95
C TRP A 132 -5.80 -23.50 9.50
N VAL A 133 -6.23 -24.05 8.37
CA VAL A 133 -7.60 -23.82 7.89
C VAL A 133 -8.60 -24.36 8.90
N GLY A 134 -9.53 -23.50 9.32
CA GLY A 134 -10.56 -23.82 10.31
C GLY A 134 -10.07 -23.94 11.76
N VAL A 135 -8.76 -23.79 12.01
CA VAL A 135 -8.16 -23.81 13.36
C VAL A 135 -8.24 -22.41 13.96
N ASP A 136 -8.67 -22.31 15.22
CA ASP A 136 -8.64 -21.06 15.97
C ASP A 136 -7.20 -20.57 16.15
N ALA A 137 -6.95 -19.38 15.66
CA ALA A 137 -5.63 -18.79 15.57
C ALA A 137 -5.67 -17.29 15.81
N GLU A 138 -4.50 -16.75 16.16
CA GLU A 138 -4.21 -15.33 16.08
C GLU A 138 -3.36 -15.08 14.84
N ALA A 139 -3.88 -14.29 13.90
CA ALA A 139 -3.11 -13.80 12.77
C ALA A 139 -2.29 -12.58 13.20
N VAL A 140 -0.99 -12.66 12.97
CA VAL A 140 -0.08 -11.51 13.09
C VAL A 140 -0.03 -10.85 11.72
N THR A 141 -0.56 -9.64 11.62
CA THR A 141 -0.64 -8.91 10.35
C THR A 141 0.05 -7.58 10.44
N SER A 142 0.82 -7.24 9.41
CA SER A 142 1.16 -5.84 9.17
C SER A 142 -0.01 -5.20 8.44
N VAL A 143 -0.47 -4.05 8.93
CA VAL A 143 -1.60 -3.31 8.36
C VAL A 143 -1.10 -1.97 7.86
N LYS A 144 -1.52 -1.62 6.65
CA LYS A 144 -1.27 -0.32 6.05
C LYS A 144 -2.60 0.38 5.82
N ARG A 145 -2.73 1.58 6.36
CA ARG A 145 -3.92 2.43 6.24
C ARG A 145 -3.57 3.67 5.45
N VAL A 146 -4.31 3.92 4.38
CA VAL A 146 -4.29 5.18 3.66
C VAL A 146 -5.41 6.03 4.23
N ILE A 147 -5.03 7.16 4.83
CA ILE A 147 -5.94 8.09 5.47
C ILE A 147 -6.01 9.31 4.57
N ARG A 148 -7.22 9.74 4.21
CA ARG A 148 -7.45 10.96 3.43
C ARG A 148 -8.49 11.82 4.11
N ASN A 149 -8.18 13.09 4.32
CA ASN A 149 -9.03 14.02 5.08
C ASN A 149 -9.42 13.49 6.49
N GLY A 150 -8.57 12.66 7.10
CA GLY A 150 -8.83 12.02 8.40
C GLY A 150 -9.60 10.69 8.33
N ASP A 151 -10.18 10.33 7.19
CA ASP A 151 -10.89 9.07 7.01
C ASP A 151 -9.98 7.99 6.43
N VAL A 152 -10.07 6.76 6.95
CA VAL A 152 -9.40 5.61 6.33
C VAL A 152 -10.11 5.29 5.02
N VAL A 153 -9.47 5.63 3.90
CA VAL A 153 -10.01 5.36 2.56
C VAL A 153 -9.58 3.99 2.04
N ARG A 154 -8.53 3.41 2.63
CA ARG A 154 -8.04 2.09 2.26
C ARG A 154 -7.27 1.43 3.38
N GLU A 155 -7.45 0.13 3.51
CA GLU A 155 -6.73 -0.71 4.45
C GLU A 155 -6.23 -1.97 3.73
N SER A 156 -4.94 -2.28 3.89
CA SER A 156 -4.28 -3.44 3.28
C SER A 156 -3.57 -4.26 4.35
N PHE A 157 -3.74 -5.57 4.27
CA PHE A 157 -3.17 -6.52 5.24
C PHE A 157 -2.07 -7.37 4.61
N THR A 158 -1.00 -7.59 5.37
CA THR A 158 0.04 -8.57 5.05
C THR A 158 0.18 -9.56 6.21
N LEU A 159 -0.11 -10.83 5.97
CA LEU A 159 0.06 -11.90 6.96
C LEU A 159 1.54 -12.15 7.20
N ARG A 160 1.99 -11.93 8.44
CA ARG A 160 3.37 -12.15 8.91
C ARG A 160 3.52 -13.44 9.72
N GLY A 161 2.43 -13.95 10.28
CA GLY A 161 2.45 -15.16 11.10
C GLY A 161 1.07 -15.63 11.53
N LEU A 162 1.01 -16.90 11.95
CA LEU A 162 -0.15 -17.50 12.60
C LEU A 162 0.31 -18.13 13.91
N ARG A 163 -0.43 -17.87 14.98
CA ARG A 163 -0.19 -18.44 16.31
C ARG A 163 -1.40 -19.27 16.72
N ARG A 164 -1.15 -20.46 17.29
CA ARG A 164 -2.23 -21.26 17.86
C ARG A 164 -2.72 -20.58 19.12
N ARG A 165 -4.03 -20.65 19.32
CA ARG A 165 -4.61 -20.39 20.62
C ARG A 165 -4.66 -21.72 21.37
N ASP A 166 -3.95 -21.79 22.48
CA ASP A 166 -4.06 -22.91 23.43
C ASP A 166 -5.43 -22.90 24.14
#